data_AF-A0ABD3Y9U2-F1
#
_entry.id   AF-A0ABD3Y9U2-F1
#
_cell.length_a   1.000
_cell.length_b   1.000
_cell.length_c   1.000
_cell.angle_alpha   90.00
_cell.angle_beta   90.00
_cell.angle_gamma   90.00
#
_symmetry.space_group_name_H-M   'P 1'
#
loop_
_entity.id
_entity.type
_entity.pdbx_description
1 polymer ?
#
loop_
_entity_poly.entity_id
_entity_poly.type
_entity_poly.pdbx_seq_one_letter_code
_entity_poly.pdbx_strand_id
1 'polypeptide(L)'
;MERDLVIFKIHKPSKTYDIIDLTTVSMAKQIAKEKESSFNEAVKIAMDDFPRGKAKILDVVENGFNCKVEQQDYDINLFSSYLVLNKKAYTAIGNHLQGCGEFVPLNCEKELFLFNPLICISSDKI
;
A
#
# COMPACT_ATOMS: atom_id res chain seq x y z
N MET A 1 -26.37 -12.18 -21.01
CA MET A 1 -24.89 -12.19 -21.02
C MET A 1 -24.46 -12.28 -19.56
N GLU A 2 -24.28 -13.51 -19.07
CA GLU A 2 -23.74 -13.74 -17.72
C GLU A 2 -22.37 -13.08 -17.66
N ARG A 3 -22.19 -12.13 -16.73
CA ARG A 3 -20.86 -11.62 -16.43
C ARG A 3 -20.18 -12.74 -15.66
N ASP A 4 -19.09 -13.29 -16.22
CA ASP A 4 -18.23 -14.21 -15.49
C ASP A 4 -17.93 -13.62 -14.10
N LEU A 5 -18.29 -14.36 -13.05
CA LEU A 5 -18.00 -13.97 -11.68
C LEU A 5 -16.49 -13.96 -11.49
N VAL A 6 -15.88 -12.76 -11.48
CA VAL A 6 -14.46 -12.59 -11.19
C VAL A 6 -14.26 -12.88 -9.69
N ILE A 7 -13.78 -14.08 -9.39
CA ILE A 7 -13.42 -14.48 -8.02
C ILE A 7 -12.02 -13.93 -7.71
N PHE A 8 -11.94 -13.01 -6.75
CA PHE A 8 -10.66 -12.56 -6.20
C PHE A 8 -10.20 -13.54 -5.13
N LYS A 9 -8.97 -14.06 -5.28
CA LYS A 9 -8.33 -14.85 -4.24
C LYS A 9 -7.69 -13.92 -3.22
N ILE A 10 -8.36 -13.72 -2.09
CA ILE A 10 -7.79 -13.06 -0.91
C ILE A 10 -7.10 -14.14 -0.09
N HIS A 11 -5.80 -13.97 0.16
CA HIS A 11 -5.07 -14.86 1.04
C HIS A 11 -4.34 -14.04 2.10
N LYS A 12 -4.38 -14.51 3.35
CA LYS A 12 -3.44 -14.09 4.39
C LYS A 12 -2.40 -15.20 4.48
N PRO A 13 -1.34 -15.20 3.66
CA PRO A 13 -0.33 -16.23 3.77
C PRO A 13 0.29 -16.21 5.17
N SER A 14 0.54 -17.38 5.73
CA SER A 14 1.57 -17.51 6.76
C SER A 14 2.86 -17.00 6.14
N LYS A 15 3.42 -15.92 6.70
CA LYS A 15 4.57 -15.14 6.19
C LYS A 15 4.24 -14.13 5.06
N THR A 16 3.34 -13.19 5.34
CA THR A 16 3.07 -12.01 4.47
C THR A 16 4.32 -11.18 4.14
N TYR A 17 5.37 -11.24 4.97
CA TYR A 17 6.64 -10.56 4.74
C TYR A 17 7.51 -11.19 3.63
N ASP A 18 7.24 -12.44 3.24
CA ASP A 18 8.08 -13.15 2.27
C ASP A 18 7.81 -12.69 0.82
N ILE A 19 6.65 -12.06 0.57
CA ILE A 19 6.22 -11.72 -0.79
C ILE A 19 6.74 -10.34 -1.22
N ILE A 20 6.86 -9.40 -0.28
CA ILE A 20 7.31 -8.03 -0.55
C ILE A 20 8.39 -7.67 0.46
N ASP A 21 9.62 -7.53 -0.04
CA ASP A 21 10.74 -7.02 0.75
C ASP A 21 10.68 -5.49 0.80
N LEU A 22 9.78 -4.99 1.65
CA LEU A 22 9.65 -3.60 2.03
C LEU A 22 9.47 -3.56 3.53
N THR A 23 10.49 -3.15 4.28
CA THR A 23 10.39 -3.02 5.75
C THR A 23 10.18 -1.57 6.16
N THR A 24 9.73 -1.35 7.40
CA THR A 24 9.69 0.01 7.99
C THR A 24 11.04 0.72 7.87
N VAL A 25 12.15 -0.01 8.06
CA VAL A 25 13.51 0.54 7.91
C VAL A 25 13.77 0.95 6.46
N SER A 26 13.36 0.14 5.47
CA SER A 26 13.46 0.49 4.05
C SER A 26 12.61 1.72 3.69
N MET A 27 11.35 1.76 4.16
CA MET A 27 10.45 2.90 3.97
C MET A 27 11.07 4.17 4.58
N ALA A 28 11.54 4.11 5.83
CA ALA A 28 12.15 5.24 6.51
C ALA A 28 13.42 5.74 5.81
N LYS A 29 14.26 4.85 5.27
CA LYS A 29 15.42 5.27 4.46
C LYS A 29 15.00 6.02 3.20
N GLN A 30 13.94 5.55 2.52
CA GLN A 30 13.43 6.20 1.30
C GLN A 30 12.80 7.56 1.61
N ILE A 31 11.99 7.65 2.68
CA ILE A 31 11.39 8.91 3.15
C ILE A 31 12.47 9.92 3.56
N ALA A 32 13.46 9.49 4.35
CA ALA A 32 14.55 10.36 4.80
C ALA A 32 15.30 10.96 3.62
N LYS A 33 15.54 10.16 2.57
CA LYS A 33 16.16 10.60 1.33
C LYS A 33 15.29 11.60 0.57
N GLU A 34 14.00 11.31 0.36
CA GLU A 34 13.08 12.14 -0.43
C GLU A 34 12.82 13.50 0.25
N LYS A 35 12.73 13.51 1.58
CA LYS A 35 12.41 14.71 2.37
C LYS A 35 13.63 15.45 2.93
N GLU A 36 14.85 14.97 2.63
CA GLU A 36 16.09 15.45 3.25
C GLU A 36 16.00 15.56 4.79
N SER A 37 15.36 14.57 5.42
CA SER A 37 15.02 14.58 6.86
C SER A 37 15.82 13.53 7.64
N SER A 38 15.75 13.58 8.97
CA SER A 38 16.41 12.59 9.80
C SER A 38 15.72 11.22 9.70
N PHE A 39 16.50 10.15 9.88
CA PHE A 39 15.95 8.79 9.89
C PHE A 39 14.88 8.60 10.98
N ASN A 40 15.04 9.25 12.15
CA ASN A 40 14.08 9.14 13.24
C ASN A 40 12.72 9.78 12.90
N GLU A 41 12.72 10.94 12.23
CA GLU A 41 11.49 11.55 11.72
C GLU A 41 10.84 10.65 10.67
N ALA A 42 11.63 10.11 9.75
CA ALA A 42 11.14 9.20 8.72
C ALA A 42 10.54 7.90 9.29
N VAL A 43 11.12 7.35 10.37
CA VAL A 43 10.55 6.20 11.09
C VAL A 43 9.20 6.55 11.71
N LYS A 44 9.07 7.74 12.32
CA LYS A 44 7.80 8.21 12.87
C LYS A 44 6.72 8.30 11.78
N ILE A 45 7.07 8.85 10.62
CA ILE A 45 6.14 8.91 9.48
C ILE A 45 5.71 7.51 9.04
N ALA A 46 6.66 6.59 8.85
CA ALA A 46 6.40 5.24 8.37
C ALA A 46 5.58 4.37 9.36
N MET A 47 5.80 4.53 10.67
CA MET A 47 5.17 3.69 11.70
C MET A 47 3.90 4.29 12.30
N ASP A 48 3.74 5.61 12.29
CA ASP A 48 2.62 6.28 12.96
C ASP A 48 1.76 7.09 11.99
N ASP A 49 2.36 7.97 11.19
CA ASP A 49 1.57 8.90 10.39
C ASP A 49 0.84 8.20 9.23
N PHE A 50 1.52 7.32 8.49
CA PHE A 50 0.86 6.56 7.42
C PHE A 50 -0.18 5.57 7.92
N PRO A 51 0.10 4.66 8.88
CA PRO A 51 -0.90 3.67 9.31
C PRO A 51 -2.12 4.28 9.99
N ARG A 52 -2.01 5.50 10.52
CA ARG A 52 -3.12 6.24 11.12
C ARG A 52 -3.75 7.24 10.15
N GLY A 53 -3.37 7.25 8.87
CA GLY A 53 -3.91 8.16 7.87
C GLY A 53 -3.72 9.65 8.20
N LYS A 54 -2.72 10.01 9.01
CA LYS A 54 -2.37 11.41 9.32
C LYS A 54 -1.65 12.09 8.17
N ALA A 55 -1.01 11.29 7.31
CA ALA A 55 -0.31 11.75 6.12
C ALA A 55 -0.65 10.83 4.94
N LYS A 56 -0.74 11.42 3.75
CA LYS A 56 -0.72 10.66 2.51
C LYS A 56 0.71 10.27 2.18
N ILE A 57 0.90 9.04 1.73
CA ILE A 57 2.19 8.51 1.33
C ILE A 57 2.70 9.28 0.11
N LEU A 58 1.84 9.57 -0.88
CA LEU A 58 2.27 10.26 -2.10
C LEU A 58 2.67 11.73 -1.86
N ASP A 59 2.22 12.37 -0.77
CA ASP A 59 2.67 13.71 -0.38
C ASP A 59 4.10 13.70 0.24
N VAL A 60 4.59 12.51 0.60
CA VAL A 60 5.89 12.30 1.25
C VAL A 60 6.87 11.60 0.31
N VAL A 61 6.39 10.64 -0.48
CA VAL A 61 7.17 9.87 -1.45
C VAL A 61 6.37 9.85 -2.76
N GLU A 62 6.61 10.86 -3.61
CA GLU A 62 5.78 11.16 -4.78
C GLU A 62 5.66 9.98 -5.75
N ASN A 63 6.75 9.23 -5.91
CA ASN A 63 6.83 8.11 -6.82
C ASN A 63 6.58 6.74 -6.15
N GLY A 64 6.10 6.72 -4.90
CA GLY A 64 5.92 5.48 -4.14
C GLY A 64 7.22 4.81 -3.71
N PHE A 65 7.14 3.54 -3.30
CA PHE A 65 8.30 2.84 -2.70
C PHE A 65 8.96 1.87 -3.66
N ASN A 66 10.29 1.85 -3.65
CA ASN A 66 11.08 0.79 -4.26
C ASN A 66 11.08 -0.44 -3.35
N CYS A 67 10.81 -1.62 -3.92
CA CYS A 67 10.83 -2.88 -3.19
C CYS A 67 11.22 -4.05 -4.11
N LYS A 68 11.50 -5.22 -3.51
CA LYS A 68 11.66 -6.48 -4.24
C LYS A 68 10.47 -7.40 -3.96
N VAL A 69 10.19 -8.29 -4.91
CA VAL A 69 9.08 -9.26 -4.82
C VAL A 69 9.62 -10.62 -5.18
N GLU A 70 9.57 -11.59 -4.26
CA GLU A 70 10.16 -12.91 -4.48
C GLU A 70 9.19 -13.88 -5.19
N GLN A 71 7.90 -13.84 -4.86
CA GLN A 71 6.88 -14.64 -5.57
C GLN A 71 5.47 -14.12 -5.25
N GLN A 72 4.64 -13.88 -6.27
CA GLN A 72 3.28 -13.39 -6.06
C GLN A 72 2.34 -13.96 -7.12
N ASP A 73 1.44 -14.84 -6.66
CA ASP A 73 0.37 -15.47 -7.46
C ASP A 73 -1.03 -15.06 -6.96
N TYR A 74 -1.09 -13.99 -6.16
CA TYR A 74 -2.33 -13.50 -5.54
C TYR A 74 -2.76 -12.17 -6.15
N ASP A 75 -4.08 -12.02 -6.32
CA ASP A 75 -4.69 -10.80 -6.80
C ASP A 75 -4.62 -9.68 -5.74
N ILE A 76 -4.83 -10.03 -4.47
CA ILE A 76 -4.75 -9.13 -3.31
C ILE A 76 -3.99 -9.81 -2.17
N ASN A 77 -3.05 -9.10 -1.57
CA ASN A 77 -2.28 -9.55 -0.42
C ASN A 77 -2.31 -8.52 0.72
N LEU A 78 -2.02 -8.94 1.95
CA LEU A 78 -1.89 -8.06 3.10
C LEU A 78 -0.41 -7.82 3.42
N PHE A 79 0.00 -6.56 3.49
CA PHE A 79 1.31 -6.14 3.95
C PHE A 79 1.15 -5.20 5.15
N SER A 80 1.39 -5.72 6.36
CA SER A 80 1.10 -4.99 7.60
C SER A 80 -0.37 -4.53 7.65
N SER A 81 -0.62 -3.22 7.76
CA SER A 81 -1.94 -2.58 7.72
C SER A 81 -2.42 -2.22 6.30
N TYR A 82 -1.63 -2.52 5.27
CA TYR A 82 -1.89 -2.13 3.89
C TYR A 82 -2.35 -3.32 3.06
N LEU A 83 -3.22 -3.08 2.08
CA LEU A 83 -3.50 -4.05 1.03
C LEU A 83 -2.51 -3.84 -0.11
N VAL A 84 -2.05 -4.92 -0.73
CA VAL A 84 -1.26 -4.84 -1.96
C VAL A 84 -2.00 -5.57 -3.06
N LEU A 85 -2.27 -4.85 -4.14
CA LEU A 85 -3.04 -5.31 -5.27
C LEU A 85 -2.12 -5.47 -6.47
N ASN A 86 -2.32 -6.53 -7.24
CA ASN A 86 -1.76 -6.58 -8.59
C ASN A 86 -2.61 -5.72 -9.55
N LYS A 87 -2.12 -5.51 -10.77
CA LYS A 87 -2.83 -4.77 -11.81
C LYS A 87 -4.28 -5.24 -12.06
N LYS A 88 -4.52 -6.54 -12.04
CA LYS A 88 -5.85 -7.12 -12.29
C LYS A 88 -6.83 -6.73 -11.19
N ALA A 89 -6.44 -6.91 -9.93
CA ALA A 89 -7.25 -6.50 -8.78
C ALA A 89 -7.45 -4.98 -8.77
N TYR A 90 -6.40 -4.20 -8.97
CA TYR A 90 -6.49 -2.75 -9.04
C TYR A 90 -7.49 -2.30 -10.11
N THR A 91 -7.43 -2.84 -11.32
CA THR A 91 -8.37 -2.50 -12.40
C THR A 91 -9.82 -2.84 -12.03
N ALA A 92 -10.03 -3.91 -11.28
CA ALA A 92 -11.38 -4.40 -11.01
C ALA A 92 -12.04 -3.77 -9.77
N ILE A 93 -11.27 -3.49 -8.71
CA ILE A 93 -11.82 -2.92 -7.45
C ILE A 93 -11.31 -1.52 -7.11
N GLY A 94 -10.35 -0.98 -7.86
CA GLY A 94 -9.72 0.32 -7.59
C GLY A 94 -10.73 1.47 -7.52
N ASN A 95 -11.65 1.54 -8.48
CA ASN A 95 -12.71 2.56 -8.51
C ASN A 95 -13.65 2.52 -7.29
N HIS A 96 -13.80 1.35 -6.65
CA HIS A 96 -14.62 1.21 -5.45
C HIS A 96 -13.87 1.63 -4.17
N LEU A 97 -12.53 1.54 -4.19
CA LEU A 97 -11.68 1.84 -3.04
C LEU A 97 -11.07 3.25 -3.07
N GLN A 98 -11.03 3.92 -4.22
CA GLN A 98 -10.42 5.25 -4.38
C GLN A 98 -10.99 6.32 -3.43
N GLY A 99 -12.24 6.15 -2.96
CA GLY A 99 -12.87 7.06 -1.99
C GLY A 99 -12.48 6.80 -0.53
N CYS A 100 -11.85 5.67 -0.25
CA CYS A 100 -11.52 5.21 1.10
C CYS A 100 -10.03 5.31 1.43
N GLY A 101 -9.20 5.78 0.50
CA GLY A 101 -7.77 5.81 0.67
C GLY A 101 -7.03 6.24 -0.58
N GLU A 102 -5.74 5.95 -0.62
CA GLU A 102 -4.87 6.22 -1.77
C GLU A 102 -4.21 4.93 -2.27
N PHE A 103 -3.94 4.88 -3.56
CA PHE A 103 -3.13 3.84 -4.17
C PHE A 103 -1.73 4.38 -4.44
N VAL A 104 -0.74 3.72 -3.85
CA VAL A 104 0.68 4.04 -3.96
C VAL A 104 1.33 3.00 -4.87
N PRO A 105 2.03 3.39 -5.94
CA PRO A 105 2.76 2.43 -6.76
C PRO A 105 3.91 1.80 -5.96
N LEU A 106 4.11 0.50 -6.14
CA LEU A 106 5.30 -0.20 -5.68
C LEU A 106 6.23 -0.43 -6.87
N ASN A 107 7.37 0.25 -6.84
CA ASN A 107 8.38 0.20 -7.89
C ASN A 107 9.20 -1.09 -7.76
N CYS A 108 8.71 -2.14 -8.41
CA CYS A 108 9.36 -3.45 -8.50
C CYS A 108 9.15 -4.04 -9.92
N GLU A 109 9.63 -5.26 -10.16
CA GLU A 109 9.49 -5.92 -11.48
C GLU A 109 8.04 -6.21 -11.87
N LYS A 110 7.10 -6.16 -10.91
CA LYS A 110 5.67 -6.36 -11.12
C LYS A 110 4.92 -5.05 -10.91
N GLU A 111 3.85 -4.85 -11.67
CA GLU A 111 2.97 -3.68 -11.52
C GLU A 111 2.01 -3.89 -10.33
N LEU A 112 2.43 -3.41 -9.16
CA LEU A 112 1.72 -3.55 -7.89
C LEU A 112 1.36 -2.20 -7.27
N PHE A 113 0.26 -2.21 -6.53
CA PHE A 113 -0.28 -1.03 -5.87
C PHE A 113 -0.51 -1.31 -4.39
N LEU A 114 0.14 -0.55 -3.52
CA LEU A 114 -0.15 -0.52 -2.09
C LEU A 114 -1.33 0.42 -1.86
N PHE A 115 -2.42 -0.11 -1.32
CA PHE A 115 -3.56 0.66 -0.89
C PHE A 115 -3.39 1.08 0.57
N ASN A 116 -3.27 2.38 0.79
CA ASN A 116 -3.24 2.99 2.10
C ASN A 116 -4.65 3.48 2.46
N PRO A 117 -5.32 2.83 3.43
CA PRO A 117 -6.60 3.32 3.92
C PRO A 117 -6.37 4.64 4.65
N LEU A 118 -6.93 5.72 4.13
CA LEU A 118 -6.94 6.99 4.83
C LEU A 118 -8.13 6.97 5.77
N ILE A 119 -8.02 7.62 6.93
CA ILE A 119 -9.19 7.82 7.79
C ILE A 119 -10.17 8.64 6.97
N CYS A 120 -11.24 7.99 6.47
CA CYS A 120 -12.43 8.72 6.07
C CYS A 120 -12.91 9.43 7.32
N ILE A 121 -12.74 10.75 7.39
CA ILE A 121 -13.61 11.58 8.22
C ILE A 121 -14.97 11.46 7.53
N SER A 122 -15.66 10.35 7.76
CA SER A 122 -17.10 10.37 7.67
C SER A 122 -17.51 11.52 8.57
N SER A 123 -18.12 12.53 7.95
CA SER A 123 -18.85 13.51 8.71
C SER A 123 -20.00 12.73 9.35
N ASP A 124 -19.75 12.07 10.47
CA ASP A 124 -20.78 11.68 11.42
C ASP A 124 -21.34 12.99 11.96
N LYS A 125 -22.17 13.63 11.13
CA LYS A 125 -23.23 14.51 11.59
C LYS A 125 -24.27 13.57 12.19
N ILE A 126 -24.10 13.25 13.47
CA ILE A 126 -25.20 12.88 14.36
C ILE A 126 -25.46 14.11 15.22
#